data_AF-F0Q5N3-F1
#
_entry.id   AF-F0Q5N3-F1
#
_cell.length_a   1.000
_cell.length_b   1.000
_cell.length_c   1.000
_cell.angle_alpha   90.00
_cell.angle_beta   90.00
_cell.angle_gamma   90.00
#
_symmetry.space_group_name_H-M   'P 1'
#
loop_
_entity.id
_entity.type
_entity.pdbx_description
1 polymer ?
#
loop_
_entity_poly.entity_id
_entity_poly.type
_entity_poly.pdbx_seq_one_letter_code
_entity_poly.pdbx_strand_id
1 'polypeptide(L)'
;MRTRLFLPLVLMALAGCAAHDTQVNAFKIGSATSKNVFVDPSQFANRTVKLRLRNSSGDPSIDVSAIRSAMESGLRAAGYQIGEQNFGILVDVNLYFMNSVAQGRQRASNELGMLLGGVAGYEMAKRPGGMGPGSGALLGAVAGATLQEVLRANNEYDSYLVLSDVNVGVVKQENRKKDFFVIGGNRIEQRQEDNGTFESFAMRETVKVAVYAGDRRERRGQVMDAIQDRLARVLSNLL
;
A
#
# COMPACT_ATOMS: atom_id res chain seq x y z
N MET A 1 -46.25 -33.26 9.70
CA MET A 1 -45.52 -32.04 10.10
C MET A 1 -44.27 -31.93 9.26
N ARG A 2 -44.19 -30.88 8.46
CA ARG A 2 -43.24 -30.68 7.35
C ARG A 2 -41.97 -29.96 7.84
N THR A 3 -40.86 -30.32 7.18
CA THR A 3 -39.67 -29.49 6.90
C THR A 3 -38.87 -28.95 8.09
N ARG A 4 -37.79 -29.67 8.45
CA ARG A 4 -36.63 -29.08 9.13
C ARG A 4 -35.64 -28.56 8.06
N LEU A 5 -35.40 -27.27 8.17
CA LEU A 5 -34.55 -26.42 7.35
C LEU A 5 -33.08 -26.90 7.43
N PHE A 6 -32.54 -27.40 6.31
CA PHE A 6 -31.10 -27.59 6.14
C PHE A 6 -30.48 -26.20 5.89
N LEU A 7 -29.72 -25.70 6.85
CA LEU A 7 -28.89 -24.50 6.73
C LEU A 7 -27.55 -24.91 6.09
N PRO A 8 -27.18 -24.46 4.89
CA PRO A 8 -25.85 -24.71 4.37
C PRO A 8 -24.86 -23.76 5.07
N LEU A 9 -23.94 -24.36 5.82
CA LEU A 9 -22.71 -23.77 6.31
C LEU A 9 -21.86 -23.33 5.10
N VAL A 10 -21.85 -22.04 4.77
CA VAL A 10 -20.96 -21.48 3.75
C VAL A 10 -19.55 -21.43 4.34
N LEU A 11 -18.76 -22.42 3.93
CA LEU A 11 -17.36 -22.60 4.30
C LEU A 11 -16.47 -21.54 3.62
N MET A 12 -15.51 -21.06 4.39
CA MET A 12 -14.43 -20.14 4.04
C MET A 12 -13.74 -20.46 2.70
N ALA A 13 -13.55 -19.43 1.87
CA ALA A 13 -12.43 -19.34 0.94
C ALA A 13 -12.13 -17.86 0.64
N LEU A 14 -11.33 -17.23 1.50
CA LEU A 14 -10.62 -16.00 1.15
C LEU A 14 -9.13 -16.30 1.19
N ALA A 15 -8.67 -16.98 0.13
CA ALA A 15 -7.26 -16.98 -0.24
C ALA A 15 -6.96 -15.60 -0.84
N GLY A 16 -6.05 -14.85 -0.24
CA GLY A 16 -5.55 -13.62 -0.85
C GLY A 16 -5.11 -12.53 0.11
N CYS A 17 -4.37 -12.85 1.16
CA CYS A 17 -3.62 -11.84 1.92
C CYS A 17 -2.23 -12.41 2.21
N ALA A 18 -1.25 -12.00 1.41
CA ALA A 18 0.14 -12.42 1.58
C ALA A 18 0.75 -11.64 2.76
N ALA A 19 0.44 -12.06 3.99
CA ALA A 19 1.30 -11.75 5.12
C ALA A 19 2.54 -12.63 5.00
N HIS A 20 3.70 -12.00 4.83
CA HIS A 20 4.96 -12.71 4.64
C HIS A 20 5.84 -12.40 5.84
N ASP A 21 5.94 -13.36 6.75
CA ASP A 21 6.86 -13.34 7.90
C ASP A 21 8.18 -13.97 7.47
N THR A 22 9.26 -13.19 7.58
CA THR A 22 10.63 -13.69 7.33
C THR A 22 11.41 -13.51 8.61
N GLN A 23 11.79 -14.62 9.26
CA GLN A 23 12.69 -14.58 10.40
C GLN A 23 14.10 -14.23 9.90
N VAL A 24 14.51 -12.97 10.07
CA VAL A 24 15.87 -12.50 9.76
C VAL A 24 16.51 -12.19 11.10
N ASN A 25 17.55 -12.95 11.47
CA ASN A 25 18.44 -12.73 12.62
C ASN A 25 17.84 -12.04 13.86
N ALA A 26 17.54 -12.83 14.91
CA ALA A 26 17.12 -12.38 16.25
C ALA A 26 15.75 -11.68 16.39
N PHE A 27 15.19 -11.05 15.36
CA PHE A 27 13.89 -10.39 15.41
C PHE A 27 12.86 -10.98 14.43
N LYS A 28 11.57 -10.82 14.77
CA LYS A 28 10.46 -11.16 13.87
C LYS A 28 10.09 -9.92 13.07
N ILE A 29 9.97 -10.06 11.75
CA ILE A 29 9.60 -8.97 10.86
C ILE A 29 8.57 -9.45 9.84
N GLY A 30 7.50 -8.68 9.72
CA GLY A 30 6.43 -8.95 8.78
C GLY A 30 5.97 -7.69 8.06
N SER A 31 5.20 -7.91 7.01
CA SER A 31 4.60 -6.85 6.23
C SER A 31 3.24 -7.27 5.73
N ALA A 32 2.34 -6.31 5.59
CA ALA A 32 1.04 -6.50 4.96
C ALA A 32 0.79 -5.36 3.97
N THR A 33 0.11 -5.70 2.87
CA THR A 33 -0.34 -4.75 1.86
C THR A 33 -1.84 -4.86 1.72
N SER A 34 -2.52 -3.74 1.48
CA SER A 34 -3.98 -3.74 1.37
C SER A 34 -4.49 -4.33 0.05
N LYS A 35 -3.64 -4.31 -0.98
CA LYS A 35 -3.85 -4.89 -2.30
C LYS A 35 -2.52 -4.99 -3.02
N ASN A 36 -2.47 -5.80 -4.06
CA ASN A 36 -1.33 -5.89 -4.97
C ASN A 36 -1.68 -5.16 -6.27
N VAL A 37 -0.75 -4.33 -6.76
CA VAL A 37 -0.90 -3.59 -8.02
C VAL A 37 0.04 -4.21 -9.03
N PHE A 38 -0.38 -5.29 -9.68
CA PHE A 38 0.45 -5.93 -10.70
C PHE A 38 0.34 -5.15 -12.00
N VAL A 39 1.39 -4.43 -12.40
CA VAL A 39 1.37 -3.75 -13.70
C VAL A 39 2.67 -3.95 -14.45
N ASP A 40 2.71 -4.96 -15.31
CA ASP A 40 3.89 -5.28 -16.10
C ASP A 40 4.37 -4.07 -16.94
N PRO A 41 5.68 -3.72 -16.91
CA PRO A 41 6.23 -2.63 -17.71
C PRO A 41 5.87 -2.70 -19.20
N SER A 42 5.72 -3.91 -19.75
CA SER A 42 5.36 -4.12 -21.15
C SER A 42 3.97 -3.60 -21.53
N GLN A 43 3.05 -3.45 -20.56
CA GLN A 43 1.71 -2.90 -20.78
C GLN A 43 1.72 -1.38 -20.95
N PHE A 44 2.82 -0.71 -20.60
CA PHE A 44 2.97 0.72 -20.74
C PHE A 44 3.76 1.11 -21.98
N ALA A 45 3.17 2.02 -22.76
CA ALA A 45 3.88 2.69 -23.85
C ALA A 45 4.96 3.66 -23.33
N ASN A 46 4.81 4.22 -22.13
CA ASN A 46 5.87 4.95 -21.43
C ASN A 46 6.13 4.28 -20.07
N ARG A 47 7.27 3.60 -19.98
CA ARG A 47 7.72 2.84 -18.79
C ARG A 47 8.50 3.70 -17.80
N THR A 48 8.52 5.01 -18.00
CA THR A 48 9.20 5.95 -17.12
C THR A 48 8.34 6.20 -15.88
N VAL A 49 8.89 5.84 -14.73
CA VAL A 49 8.32 6.03 -13.41
C VAL A 49 8.93 7.28 -12.79
N LYS A 50 8.06 8.18 -12.36
CA LYS A 50 8.40 9.27 -11.45
C LYS A 50 8.15 8.84 -10.02
N LEU A 51 9.21 8.86 -9.21
CA LEU A 51 9.14 8.50 -7.80
C LEU A 51 9.12 9.74 -6.92
N ARG A 52 8.12 9.82 -6.06
CA ARG A 52 8.03 10.77 -4.95
C ARG A 52 7.97 9.99 -3.65
N LEU A 53 8.86 10.32 -2.72
CA LEU A 53 8.86 9.74 -1.39
C LEU A 53 8.84 10.88 -0.38
N ARG A 54 7.91 10.80 0.57
CA ARG A 54 7.68 11.83 1.59
C ARG A 54 7.63 11.17 2.97
N ASN A 55 8.24 11.84 3.94
CA ASN A 55 8.14 11.48 5.35
C ASN A 55 7.26 12.51 6.06
N SER A 56 5.99 12.17 6.26
CA SER A 56 5.04 12.94 7.08
C SER A 56 4.89 12.37 8.50
N SER A 57 5.64 11.32 8.86
CA SER A 57 5.63 10.75 10.21
C SER A 57 6.28 11.65 11.25
N GLY A 58 7.17 12.55 10.80
CA GLY A 58 7.96 13.43 11.66
C GLY A 58 9.14 12.74 12.36
N ASP A 59 9.40 11.45 12.09
CA ASP A 59 10.55 10.74 12.65
C ASP A 59 11.81 10.97 11.77
N PRO A 60 12.87 11.62 12.28
CA PRO A 60 14.09 11.89 11.52
C PRO A 60 14.98 10.66 11.33
N SER A 61 14.69 9.53 12.00
CA SER A 61 15.47 8.29 11.85
C SER A 61 15.16 7.52 10.56
N ILE A 62 14.16 7.95 9.80
CA ILE A 62 13.84 7.38 8.48
C ILE A 62 14.81 7.94 7.44
N ASP A 63 15.63 7.09 6.86
CA ASP A 63 16.44 7.43 5.70
C ASP A 63 15.62 7.30 4.41
N VAL A 64 14.89 8.38 4.12
CA VAL A 64 14.11 8.53 2.88
C VAL A 64 14.99 8.34 1.63
N SER A 65 16.27 8.73 1.68
CA SER A 65 17.17 8.64 0.53
C SER A 65 17.59 7.19 0.25
N ALA A 66 17.84 6.41 1.30
CA ALA A 66 18.13 4.98 1.19
C ALA A 66 16.93 4.21 0.64
N ILE A 67 15.72 4.47 1.18
CA ILE A 67 14.48 3.84 0.70
C ILE A 67 14.26 4.19 -0.77
N ARG A 68 14.41 5.46 -1.16
CA ARG A 68 14.28 5.88 -2.56
C ARG A 68 15.26 5.14 -3.47
N SER A 69 16.53 5.06 -3.06
CA SER A 69 17.57 4.39 -3.85
C SER A 69 17.29 2.90 -4.04
N ALA A 70 16.82 2.22 -3.00
CA ALA A 70 16.43 0.82 -3.07
C ALA A 70 15.20 0.60 -3.97
N MET A 71 14.18 1.48 -3.88
CA MET A 71 13.02 1.44 -4.78
C MET A 71 13.44 1.64 -6.24
N GLU A 72 14.28 2.64 -6.53
CA GLU A 72 14.78 2.89 -7.88
C GLU A 72 15.56 1.69 -8.42
N SER A 73 16.40 1.06 -7.60
CA SER A 73 17.15 -0.14 -7.99
C SER A 73 16.21 -1.29 -8.34
N GLY A 74 15.21 -1.58 -7.50
CA GLY A 74 14.26 -2.65 -7.74
C GLY A 74 13.38 -2.41 -8.97
N LEU A 75 12.91 -1.17 -9.18
CA LEU A 75 12.13 -0.82 -10.38
C LEU A 75 12.97 -0.93 -11.65
N ARG A 76 14.24 -0.52 -11.62
CA ARG A 76 15.16 -0.73 -12.76
C ARG A 76 15.37 -2.22 -13.03
N ALA A 77 15.51 -3.05 -11.99
CA ALA A 77 15.62 -4.50 -12.13
C ALA A 77 14.35 -5.14 -12.70
N ALA A 78 13.17 -4.59 -12.39
CA ALA A 78 11.89 -5.00 -12.97
C ALA A 78 11.70 -4.52 -14.44
N GLY A 79 12.56 -3.63 -14.95
CA GLY A 79 12.53 -3.15 -16.33
C GLY A 79 11.88 -1.77 -16.54
N TYR A 80 11.63 -1.02 -15.47
CA TYR A 80 11.20 0.38 -15.57
C TYR A 80 12.36 1.34 -15.76
N GLN A 81 12.06 2.52 -16.29
CA GLN A 81 12.97 3.66 -16.35
C GLN A 81 12.61 4.65 -15.25
N ILE A 82 13.59 5.29 -14.61
CA ILE A 82 13.33 6.32 -13.59
C ILE A 82 13.56 7.69 -14.21
N GLY A 83 12.57 8.59 -14.10
CA GLY A 83 12.66 9.93 -14.68
C GLY A 83 11.71 10.93 -14.03
N GLU A 84 12.14 12.19 -13.98
CA GLU A 84 11.36 13.28 -13.35
C GLU A 84 10.41 13.99 -14.33
N GLN A 85 10.72 13.92 -15.63
CA GLN A 85 10.01 14.58 -16.73
C GLN A 85 9.47 13.55 -17.71
N ASN A 86 8.31 13.84 -18.33
CA ASN A 86 7.66 12.98 -19.32
C ASN A 86 7.52 11.51 -18.84
N PHE A 87 6.91 11.33 -17.67
CA PHE A 87 6.70 10.01 -17.06
C PHE A 87 5.33 9.43 -17.46
N GLY A 88 5.25 8.11 -17.58
CA GLY A 88 3.98 7.40 -17.80
C GLY A 88 3.34 6.95 -16.50
N ILE A 89 4.12 6.85 -15.42
CA ILE A 89 3.70 6.31 -14.13
C ILE A 89 4.21 7.23 -13.04
N LEU A 90 3.31 7.65 -12.13
CA LEU A 90 3.66 8.36 -10.91
C LEU A 90 3.49 7.40 -9.73
N VAL A 91 4.55 7.25 -8.95
CA VAL A 91 4.51 6.53 -7.67
C VAL A 91 4.82 7.54 -6.57
N ASP A 92 3.84 7.83 -5.75
CA ASP A 92 3.97 8.72 -4.59
C ASP A 92 3.77 7.93 -3.31
N VAL A 93 4.85 7.77 -2.55
CA VAL A 93 4.89 7.07 -1.28
C VAL A 93 4.94 8.09 -0.16
N ASN A 94 4.00 8.00 0.76
CA ASN A 94 3.95 8.82 1.96
C ASN A 94 4.06 7.95 3.21
N LEU A 95 5.16 8.11 3.94
CA LEU A 95 5.38 7.50 5.26
C LEU A 95 4.76 8.40 6.32
N TYR A 96 3.63 7.99 6.89
CA TYR A 96 2.84 8.84 7.80
C TYR A 96 2.89 8.39 9.26
N PHE A 97 3.37 7.18 9.54
CA PHE A 97 3.55 6.71 10.91
C PHE A 97 4.79 5.83 11.01
N MET A 98 5.64 6.12 12.00
CA MET A 98 6.70 5.24 12.45
C MET A 98 6.84 5.38 13.96
N ASN A 99 6.53 4.32 14.70
CA ASN A 99 6.76 4.28 16.14
C ASN A 99 6.60 2.88 16.73
N SER A 100 6.84 2.76 18.04
CA SER A 100 6.42 1.61 18.83
C SER A 100 4.91 1.41 18.77
N VAL A 101 4.48 0.15 18.85
CA VAL A 101 3.06 -0.23 18.89
C VAL A 101 2.35 0.39 20.09
N ALA A 102 3.03 0.48 21.23
CA ALA A 102 2.50 1.13 22.43
C ALA A 102 2.10 2.60 22.15
N GLN A 103 2.98 3.38 21.49
CA GLN A 103 2.67 4.76 21.12
C GLN A 103 1.60 4.83 20.03
N GLY A 104 1.58 3.88 19.10
CA GLY A 104 0.53 3.78 18.09
C GLY A 104 -0.86 3.58 18.69
N ARG A 105 -0.98 2.77 19.75
CA ARG A 105 -2.24 2.57 20.48
C ARG A 105 -2.68 3.81 21.25
N GLN A 106 -1.73 4.49 21.88
CA GLN A 106 -2.01 5.74 22.61
C GLN A 106 -2.46 6.87 21.68
N ARG A 107 -1.95 6.90 20.45
CA ARG A 107 -2.28 7.90 19.42
C ARG A 107 -3.31 7.40 18.41
N ALA A 108 -3.99 6.30 18.72
CA ALA A 108 -4.80 5.59 17.74
C ALA A 108 -5.92 6.49 17.18
N SER A 109 -5.72 6.97 15.95
CA SER A 109 -6.80 7.40 15.07
C SER A 109 -7.61 6.17 14.63
N ASN A 110 -8.77 6.38 14.01
CA ASN A 110 -9.64 5.27 13.56
C ASN A 110 -8.87 4.21 12.74
N GLU A 111 -7.95 4.63 11.88
CA GLU A 111 -7.16 3.72 11.02
C GLU A 111 -6.06 2.97 11.79
N LEU A 112 -5.31 3.66 12.65
CA LEU A 112 -4.30 3.04 13.53
C LEU A 112 -4.95 2.07 14.53
N GLY A 113 -6.10 2.45 15.09
CA GLY A 113 -6.87 1.63 16.01
C GLY A 113 -7.41 0.36 15.35
N MET A 114 -7.84 0.44 14.08
CA MET A 114 -8.25 -0.74 13.32
C MET A 114 -7.08 -1.68 13.02
N LEU A 115 -5.89 -1.12 12.70
CA LEU A 115 -4.71 -1.92 12.41
C LEU A 115 -4.12 -2.59 13.66
N LEU A 116 -4.08 -1.85 14.77
CA LEU A 116 -3.57 -2.34 16.05
C LEU A 116 -4.59 -3.16 16.85
N GLY A 117 -5.87 -3.04 16.52
CA GLY A 117 -7.00 -3.77 17.12
C GLY A 117 -7.36 -5.09 16.43
N GLY A 118 -6.70 -5.44 15.31
CA GLY A 118 -6.84 -6.74 14.64
C GLY A 118 -8.28 -7.07 14.22
N VAL A 119 -8.70 -8.33 14.47
CA VAL A 119 -10.00 -8.90 14.08
C VAL A 119 -11.23 -8.06 14.44
N ALA A 120 -11.15 -7.21 15.47
CA ALA A 120 -12.23 -6.28 15.81
C ALA A 120 -12.46 -5.20 14.72
N GLY A 121 -11.42 -4.79 14.00
CA GLY A 121 -11.51 -3.84 12.89
C GLY A 121 -12.24 -4.41 11.67
N TYR A 122 -12.13 -5.72 11.43
CA TYR A 122 -12.85 -6.40 10.34
C TYR A 122 -14.35 -6.53 10.63
N GLU A 123 -14.72 -6.87 11.87
CA GLU A 123 -16.12 -6.94 12.31
C GLU A 123 -16.80 -5.56 12.31
N MET A 124 -16.07 -4.51 12.69
CA MET A 124 -16.57 -3.12 12.64
C MET A 124 -16.77 -2.63 11.20
N ALA A 125 -15.92 -3.02 10.25
CA ALA A 125 -16.05 -2.68 8.83
C ALA A 125 -17.20 -3.43 8.11
N LYS A 126 -17.71 -4.51 8.71
CA LYS A 126 -18.82 -5.32 8.18
C LYS A 126 -20.21 -4.89 8.68
N ARG A 127 -20.30 -3.99 9.66
CA ARG A 127 -21.60 -3.55 10.21
C ARG A 127 -22.30 -2.60 9.23
N PRO A 128 -23.61 -2.75 8.98
CA PRO A 128 -24.37 -1.76 8.23
C PRO A 128 -24.41 -0.46 9.05
N GLY A 129 -23.82 0.62 8.51
CA GLY A 129 -23.59 1.88 9.24
C GLY A 129 -22.18 2.03 9.84
N GLY A 130 -21.33 1.01 9.71
CA GLY A 130 -19.89 1.11 9.94
C GLY A 130 -19.18 1.80 8.78
N MET A 131 -18.07 2.46 9.08
CA MET A 131 -17.17 3.11 8.13
C MET A 131 -16.86 2.12 6.98
N GLY A 132 -17.09 2.55 5.74
CA GLY A 132 -17.20 1.66 4.56
C GLY A 132 -16.01 0.70 4.39
N PRO A 133 -16.16 -0.33 3.55
CA PRO A 133 -15.17 -1.39 3.33
C PRO A 133 -13.93 -0.84 2.62
N GLY A 134 -13.13 -0.06 3.35
CA GLY A 134 -11.88 0.50 2.89
C GLY A 134 -10.76 -0.51 3.06
N SER A 135 -9.76 -0.38 2.19
CA SER A 135 -8.48 -1.11 2.22
C SER A 135 -7.82 -1.19 3.62
N GLY A 136 -8.11 -0.24 4.52
CA GLY A 136 -7.64 -0.25 5.91
C GLY A 136 -8.18 -1.38 6.79
N ALA A 137 -9.42 -1.86 6.56
CA ALA A 137 -10.00 -2.95 7.34
C ALA A 137 -9.37 -4.31 7.01
N LEU A 138 -9.13 -4.56 5.72
CA LEU A 138 -8.45 -5.76 5.24
C LEU A 138 -6.98 -5.75 5.66
N LEU A 139 -6.29 -4.62 5.51
CA LEU A 139 -4.93 -4.46 6.00
C LEU A 139 -4.85 -4.69 7.51
N GLY A 140 -5.78 -4.13 8.29
CA GLY A 140 -5.80 -4.29 9.74
C GLY A 140 -6.06 -5.72 10.21
N ALA A 141 -6.89 -6.50 9.49
CA ALA A 141 -7.12 -7.90 9.83
C ALA A 141 -5.84 -8.75 9.67
N VAL A 142 -5.14 -8.56 8.55
CA VAL A 142 -3.97 -9.34 8.15
C VAL A 142 -2.73 -8.92 8.92
N ALA A 143 -2.46 -7.61 8.91
CA ALA A 143 -1.39 -7.02 9.68
C ALA A 143 -1.62 -7.26 11.16
N GLY A 144 -2.85 -7.13 11.67
CA GLY A 144 -3.17 -7.33 13.08
C GLY A 144 -2.94 -8.77 13.55
N ALA A 145 -3.34 -9.78 12.78
CA ALA A 145 -3.12 -11.18 13.15
C ALA A 145 -1.63 -11.52 13.26
N THR A 146 -0.83 -11.04 12.32
CA THR A 146 0.62 -11.30 12.26
C THR A 146 1.43 -10.40 13.22
N LEU A 147 1.03 -9.13 13.35
CA LEU A 147 1.55 -8.24 14.38
C LEU A 147 1.27 -8.78 15.78
N GLN A 148 0.10 -9.38 16.02
CA GLN A 148 -0.22 -9.99 17.31
C GLN A 148 0.73 -11.15 17.65
N GLU A 149 1.23 -11.88 16.65
CA GLU A 149 2.27 -12.87 16.89
C GLU A 149 3.61 -12.24 17.30
N VAL A 150 3.99 -11.12 16.67
CA VAL A 150 5.17 -10.33 17.07
C VAL A 150 5.00 -9.76 18.47
N LEU A 151 3.81 -9.25 18.82
CA LEU A 151 3.46 -8.76 20.15
C LEU A 151 3.33 -9.86 21.21
N ARG A 152 3.09 -11.11 20.81
CA ARG A 152 3.15 -12.24 21.73
C ARG A 152 4.60 -12.60 22.06
N ALA A 153 5.46 -12.48 21.05
CA ALA A 153 6.89 -12.74 21.19
C ALA A 153 7.65 -11.56 21.84
N ASN A 154 7.14 -10.32 21.75
CA ASN A 154 7.80 -9.08 22.18
C ASN A 154 6.77 -8.14 22.85
N ASN A 155 7.19 -7.26 23.76
CA ASN A 155 6.25 -6.29 24.33
C ASN A 155 5.91 -5.18 23.31
N GLU A 156 4.82 -4.45 23.53
CA GLU A 156 4.38 -3.33 22.66
C GLU A 156 5.38 -2.17 22.59
N TYR A 157 6.23 -2.03 23.60
CA TYR A 157 7.30 -1.03 23.66
C TYR A 157 8.51 -1.41 22.81
N ASP A 158 8.69 -2.70 22.57
CA ASP A 158 9.82 -3.28 21.83
C ASP A 158 9.41 -3.74 20.42
N SER A 159 8.16 -3.45 20.06
CA SER A 159 7.59 -3.74 18.75
C SER A 159 7.31 -2.43 18.04
N TYR A 160 7.75 -2.33 16.81
CA TYR A 160 7.66 -1.11 16.01
C TYR A 160 6.84 -1.36 14.75
N LEU A 161 6.16 -0.31 14.32
CA LEU A 161 5.26 -0.31 13.19
C LEU A 161 5.55 0.92 12.33
N VAL A 162 5.62 0.67 11.02
CA VAL A 162 5.66 1.68 9.97
C VAL A 162 4.45 1.53 9.08
N LEU A 163 3.75 2.64 8.84
CA LEU A 163 2.64 2.71 7.89
C LEU A 163 2.95 3.71 6.78
N SER A 164 2.61 3.31 5.57
CA SER A 164 2.76 4.14 4.39
C SER A 164 1.59 3.98 3.41
N ASP A 165 1.24 5.09 2.79
CA ASP A 165 0.34 5.13 1.64
C ASP A 165 1.16 5.22 0.36
N VAL A 166 0.88 4.32 -0.57
CA VAL A 166 1.52 4.25 -1.89
C VAL A 166 0.46 4.56 -2.94
N ASN A 167 0.55 5.73 -3.54
CA ASN A 167 -0.33 6.15 -4.62
C ASN A 167 0.34 5.86 -5.96
N VAL A 168 -0.27 4.99 -6.75
CA VAL A 168 0.16 4.67 -8.11
C VAL A 168 -0.82 5.32 -9.07
N GLY A 169 -0.30 6.19 -9.94
CA GLY A 169 -1.03 6.86 -10.98
C GLY A 169 -0.45 6.52 -12.35
N VAL A 170 -1.28 6.05 -13.28
CA VAL A 170 -0.88 5.89 -14.68
C VAL A 170 -1.36 7.10 -15.46
N VAL A 171 -0.44 7.84 -16.06
CA VAL A 171 -0.76 9.03 -16.85
C VAL A 171 -1.50 8.59 -18.11
N LYS A 172 -2.63 9.25 -18.40
CA LYS A 172 -3.36 9.01 -19.64
C LYS A 172 -2.50 9.50 -20.79
N GLN A 173 -1.94 8.56 -21.56
CA GLN A 173 -1.34 8.93 -22.82
C GLN A 173 -2.45 9.40 -23.74
N GLU A 174 -2.47 10.70 -24.01
CA GLU A 174 -3.36 11.30 -24.98
C GLU A 174 -2.95 10.81 -26.37
N ASN A 175 -3.43 9.64 -26.75
CA ASN A 175 -3.54 9.31 -28.17
C ASN A 175 -4.48 10.38 -28.73
N ARG A 176 -3.93 11.34 -29.48
CA ARG A 176 -4.68 12.29 -30.32
C ARG A 176 -5.44 11.55 -31.44
N LYS A 177 -6.21 10.51 -31.12
CA LYS A 177 -7.27 10.05 -32.00
C LYS A 177 -8.39 11.06 -31.85
N LYS A 178 -8.36 12.04 -32.76
CA LYS A 178 -9.51 12.90 -33.03
C LYS A 178 -10.69 11.98 -33.35
N ASP A 179 -11.63 11.85 -32.43
CA ASP A 179 -12.89 11.19 -32.72
C ASP A 179 -13.67 12.11 -33.66
N PHE A 180 -13.87 11.65 -34.89
CA PHE A 180 -14.68 12.36 -35.87
C PHE A 180 -16.01 11.65 -35.98
N PHE A 181 -17.10 12.38 -35.80
CA PHE A 181 -18.42 11.96 -36.22
C PHE A 181 -18.82 12.75 -37.46
N VAL A 182 -19.36 12.06 -38.45
CA VAL A 182 -19.84 12.65 -39.70
C VAL A 182 -21.35 12.74 -39.61
N ILE A 183 -21.87 13.97 -39.56
CA ILE A 183 -23.31 14.24 -39.67
C ILE A 183 -23.50 15.04 -40.94
N GLY A 184 -24.20 14.48 -41.92
CA GLY A 184 -24.56 15.17 -43.17
C GLY A 184 -23.37 15.56 -44.07
N GLY A 185 -22.25 14.83 -44.02
CA GLY A 185 -21.08 15.07 -44.88
C GLY A 185 -20.07 16.09 -44.36
N ASN A 186 -20.36 16.76 -43.24
CA ASN A 186 -19.41 17.67 -42.59
C ASN A 186 -18.69 16.97 -41.43
N ARG A 187 -17.36 17.09 -41.42
CA ARG A 187 -16.48 16.56 -40.38
C ARG A 187 -16.34 17.60 -39.27
N ILE A 188 -16.91 17.33 -38.10
CA ILE A 188 -16.80 18.22 -36.94
C ILE A 188 -15.73 17.64 -36.00
N GLU A 189 -14.69 18.44 -35.74
CA GLU A 189 -13.68 18.11 -34.73
C GLU A 189 -14.20 18.47 -33.35
N GLN A 190 -14.52 17.48 -32.52
CA GLN A 190 -14.76 17.75 -31.11
C GLN A 190 -13.41 17.86 -30.41
N ARG A 191 -12.86 19.09 -30.34
CA ARG A 191 -11.85 19.41 -29.34
C ARG A 191 -12.54 19.33 -27.98
N GLN A 192 -12.38 18.20 -27.30
CA GLN A 192 -12.62 18.16 -25.87
C GLN A 192 -11.50 18.98 -25.25
N GLU A 193 -11.76 20.27 -25.00
CA GLU A 193 -10.87 21.12 -24.22
C GLU A 193 -10.85 20.58 -22.79
N ASP A 194 -9.93 19.67 -22.49
CA ASP A 194 -9.45 19.47 -21.14
C ASP A 194 -8.69 20.75 -20.74
N ASN A 195 -9.44 21.78 -20.31
CA ASN A 195 -8.93 23.05 -19.77
C ASN A 195 -8.31 22.87 -18.37
N GLY A 196 -7.62 21.76 -18.14
CA GLY A 196 -6.85 21.50 -16.93
C GLY A 196 -5.37 21.59 -17.22
N THR A 197 -4.65 22.48 -16.54
CA THR A 197 -3.17 22.53 -16.51
C THR A 197 -2.54 21.29 -15.84
N PHE A 198 -3.32 20.23 -15.62
CA PHE A 198 -2.94 19.02 -14.88
C PHE A 198 -3.05 17.81 -15.80
N GLU A 199 -1.99 17.01 -15.87
CA GLU A 199 -2.01 15.73 -16.56
C GLU A 199 -3.09 14.82 -15.96
N SER A 200 -4.01 14.32 -16.79
CA SER A 200 -5.05 13.40 -16.35
C SER A 200 -4.50 11.99 -16.19
N PHE A 201 -4.88 11.31 -15.11
CA PHE A 201 -4.49 9.92 -14.85
C PHE A 201 -5.57 8.98 -15.37
N ALA A 202 -5.19 7.97 -16.15
CA ALA A 202 -6.07 6.90 -16.60
C ALA A 202 -6.44 5.93 -15.47
N MET A 203 -5.56 5.77 -14.50
CA MET A 203 -5.74 4.88 -13.34
C MET A 203 -5.10 5.54 -12.12
N ARG A 204 -5.76 5.44 -10.97
CA ARG A 204 -5.27 5.91 -9.67
C ARG A 204 -5.60 4.88 -8.61
N GLU A 205 -4.58 4.26 -8.05
CA GLU A 205 -4.73 3.28 -6.99
C GLU A 205 -3.92 3.69 -5.75
N THR A 206 -4.56 3.68 -4.59
CA THR A 206 -3.87 3.86 -3.29
C THR A 206 -3.71 2.50 -2.62
N VAL A 207 -2.47 2.05 -2.47
CA VAL A 207 -2.10 0.84 -1.71
C VAL A 207 -1.60 1.25 -0.34
N LYS A 208 -2.19 0.67 0.70
CA LYS A 208 -1.72 0.87 2.08
C LYS A 208 -0.75 -0.25 2.42
N VAL A 209 0.40 0.11 2.98
CA VAL A 209 1.47 -0.82 3.35
C VAL A 209 1.76 -0.65 4.83
N ALA A 210 1.82 -1.78 5.55
CA ALA A 210 2.24 -1.85 6.93
C ALA A 210 3.46 -2.76 7.03
N VAL A 211 4.50 -2.30 7.70
CA VAL A 211 5.69 -3.09 8.03
C VAL A 211 5.88 -3.04 9.53
N TYR A 212 6.10 -4.18 10.15
CA TYR A 212 6.25 -4.28 11.59
C TYR A 212 7.37 -5.24 11.95
N ALA A 213 8.08 -4.94 13.03
CA ALA A 213 9.09 -5.82 13.59
C ALA A 213 9.16 -5.66 15.10
N GLY A 214 9.70 -6.66 15.79
CA GLY A 214 9.95 -6.56 17.23
C GLY A 214 11.07 -7.48 17.70
N ASP A 215 11.78 -7.02 18.73
CA ASP A 215 12.88 -7.74 19.37
C ASP A 215 12.98 -7.39 20.86
N ARG A 216 13.25 -8.38 21.71
CA ARG A 216 13.49 -8.19 23.15
C ARG A 216 14.93 -7.78 23.51
N ARG A 217 15.89 -7.89 22.60
CA ARG A 217 17.34 -7.80 22.94
C ARG A 217 18.14 -6.83 22.09
N GLU A 218 17.63 -6.40 20.94
CA GLU A 218 18.39 -5.55 20.02
C GLU A 218 18.18 -4.06 20.25
N ARG A 219 19.19 -3.28 19.83
CA ARG A 219 19.10 -1.82 19.84
C ARG A 219 18.07 -1.38 18.81
N ARG A 220 17.19 -0.44 19.19
CA ARG A 220 16.17 0.18 18.32
C ARG A 220 16.67 0.44 16.88
N GLY A 221 17.91 0.92 16.71
CA GLY A 221 18.51 1.16 15.40
C GLY A 221 18.46 -0.04 14.46
N GLN A 222 18.85 -1.23 14.92
CA GLN A 222 18.85 -2.43 14.06
C GLN A 222 17.44 -2.86 13.62
N VAL A 223 16.46 -2.73 14.52
CA VAL A 223 15.05 -3.01 14.19
C VAL A 223 14.53 -1.98 13.17
N MET A 224 14.92 -0.71 13.31
CA MET A 224 14.57 0.33 12.33
C MET A 224 15.20 0.05 10.95
N ASP A 225 16.48 -0.32 10.91
CA ASP A 225 17.17 -0.65 9.66
C ASP A 225 16.49 -1.81 8.95
N ALA A 226 16.14 -2.87 9.70
CA ALA A 226 15.43 -4.02 9.15
C ALA A 226 14.03 -3.67 8.62
N ILE A 227 13.29 -2.81 9.33
CA ILE A 227 11.99 -2.31 8.87
C ILE A 227 12.16 -1.51 7.58
N GLN A 228 13.16 -0.63 7.49
CA GLN A 228 13.43 0.17 6.29
C GLN A 228 13.80 -0.73 5.10
N ASP A 229 14.66 -1.73 5.30
CA ASP A 229 15.02 -2.71 4.29
C ASP A 229 13.82 -3.55 3.82
N ARG A 230 12.94 -3.92 4.75
CA ARG A 230 11.72 -4.65 4.41
C ARG A 230 10.74 -3.77 3.65
N LEU A 231 10.54 -2.54 4.09
CA LEU A 231 9.69 -1.57 3.43
C LEU A 231 10.16 -1.32 1.99
N ALA A 232 11.45 -1.07 1.79
CA ALA A 232 12.02 -0.86 0.46
C ALA A 232 11.76 -2.06 -0.47
N ARG A 233 11.94 -3.29 0.02
CA ARG A 233 11.66 -4.52 -0.74
C ARG A 233 10.18 -4.70 -1.07
N VAL A 234 9.28 -4.39 -0.13
CA VAL A 234 7.83 -4.45 -0.39
C VAL A 234 7.43 -3.41 -1.43
N LEU A 235 7.95 -2.19 -1.31
CA LEU A 235 7.66 -1.09 -2.22
C LEU A 235 8.22 -1.32 -3.63
N SER A 236 9.41 -1.92 -3.76
CA SER A 236 10.01 -2.23 -5.06
C SER A 236 9.28 -3.32 -5.82
N ASN A 237 8.63 -4.24 -5.11
CA ASN A 237 7.88 -5.36 -5.69
C ASN A 237 6.39 -5.05 -5.85
N LEU A 238 5.98 -3.82 -5.53
CA LEU A 238 4.58 -3.40 -5.57
C LEU A 238 4.11 -3.09 -7.01
N LEU A 239 5.05 -2.86 -7.92
CA LEU A 239 4.87 -2.71 -9.37
C LEU A 239 5.51 -3.89 -10.09
#